data_AF-B8JAC2-F1
#
_entry.id   AF-B8JAC2-F1
#
_cell.length_a   1.000
_cell.length_b   1.000
_cell.length_c   1.000
_cell.angle_alpha   90.00
_cell.angle_beta   90.00
_cell.angle_gamma   90.00
#
_symmetry.space_group_name_H-M   'P 1'
#
loop_
_entity.id
_entity.type
_entity.pdbx_description
1 polymer ?
#
loop_
_entity_poly.entity_id
_entity_poly.type
_entity_poly.pdbx_seq_one_letter_code
_entity_poly.pdbx_strand_id
1 'polypeptide(L)'
;MIRFLRLTVLAAAALAAGAGARAEDAPYREASVDEVARLLGTPGARVFDANGPETYAKAHLPGATLVAYRTYEARELPADKDAPLVFYCKNTR
;
A
#
# COMPACT_ATOMS: atom_id res chain seq x y z
N MET A 1 -53.64 19.07 4.46
CA MET A 1 -52.33 19.27 5.12
C MET A 1 -51.43 18.11 4.74
N ILE A 2 -50.54 18.29 3.77
CA ILE A 2 -49.61 17.26 3.28
C ILE A 2 -48.29 17.44 4.02
N ARG A 3 -47.77 16.41 4.71
CA ARG A 3 -46.33 16.32 5.01
C ARG A 3 -45.85 14.90 5.34
N PHE A 4 -45.48 14.22 4.26
CA PHE A 4 -44.29 13.38 4.04
C PHE A 4 -43.84 12.41 5.14
N LEU A 5 -44.11 11.13 4.88
CA LEU A 5 -43.46 9.95 5.45
C LEU A 5 -41.93 10.05 5.22
N ARG A 6 -41.15 10.09 6.29
CA ARG A 6 -39.68 10.02 6.23
C ARG A 6 -39.27 8.58 5.90
N LEU A 7 -39.02 8.31 4.63
CA LEU A 7 -38.35 7.08 4.21
C LEU A 7 -36.87 7.20 4.60
N THR A 8 -36.46 6.50 5.64
CA THR A 8 -35.04 6.38 6.00
C THR A 8 -34.44 5.30 5.11
N VAL A 9 -33.65 5.68 4.10
CA VAL A 9 -32.88 4.73 3.30
C VAL A 9 -31.61 4.39 4.08
N LEU A 10 -31.57 3.22 4.70
CA LEU A 10 -30.28 2.62 5.11
C LEU A 10 -29.60 2.10 3.84
N ALA A 11 -28.61 2.84 3.34
CA ALA A 11 -27.70 2.32 2.34
C ALA A 11 -26.68 1.40 3.04
N ALA A 12 -26.96 0.10 3.05
CA ALA A 12 -25.96 -0.91 3.39
C ALA A 12 -25.08 -1.16 2.15
N ALA A 13 -23.98 -0.42 2.03
CA ALA A 13 -22.95 -0.70 1.04
C ALA A 13 -22.12 -1.90 1.52
N ALA A 14 -22.57 -3.11 1.18
CA ALA A 14 -21.75 -4.31 1.32
C ALA A 14 -20.73 -4.34 0.17
N LEU A 15 -19.53 -3.80 0.39
CA LEU A 15 -18.38 -4.07 -0.47
C LEU A 15 -17.84 -5.47 -0.12
N ALA A 16 -18.24 -6.45 -0.91
CA ALA A 16 -17.69 -7.80 -0.82
C ALA A 16 -16.27 -7.83 -1.39
N ALA A 17 -15.37 -8.36 -0.56
CA ALA A 17 -13.93 -8.55 -0.70
C ALA A 17 -13.45 -9.03 -2.08
N GLY A 18 -12.39 -8.39 -2.59
CA GLY A 18 -11.54 -8.96 -3.62
C GLY A 18 -10.77 -10.16 -3.08
N ALA A 19 -10.78 -11.26 -3.83
CA ALA A 19 -10.05 -12.48 -3.52
C ALA A 19 -8.54 -12.27 -3.71
N GLY A 20 -7.84 -11.86 -2.65
CA GLY A 20 -6.40 -12.05 -2.50
C GLY A 20 -6.15 -13.34 -1.74
N ALA A 21 -5.34 -14.24 -2.29
CA ALA A 21 -4.87 -15.42 -1.56
C ALA A 21 -4.27 -14.97 -0.22
N ARG A 22 -4.82 -15.49 0.89
CA ARG A 22 -4.32 -15.19 2.23
C ARG A 22 -3.04 -15.97 2.44
N ALA A 23 -1.90 -15.27 2.50
CA ALA A 23 -0.72 -15.79 3.18
C ALA A 23 -0.99 -15.68 4.69
N GLU A 24 -1.51 -16.75 5.30
CA GLU A 24 -2.04 -16.70 6.67
C GLU A 24 -0.96 -16.57 7.78
N ASP A 25 0.36 -16.55 7.45
CA ASP A 25 1.42 -16.49 8.49
C ASP A 25 2.61 -15.54 8.19
N ALA A 26 2.58 -14.73 7.12
CA ALA A 26 3.66 -13.77 6.89
C ALA A 26 3.46 -12.50 7.75
N PRO A 27 4.51 -11.93 8.37
CA PRO A 27 4.40 -10.68 9.15
C PRO A 27 4.12 -9.45 8.28
N TYR A 28 3.86 -9.65 6.99
CA TYR A 28 3.52 -8.67 5.98
C TYR A 28 2.49 -9.29 5.02
N ARG A 29 1.74 -8.44 4.33
CA ARG A 29 0.82 -8.86 3.27
C ARG A 29 1.36 -8.47 1.91
N GLU A 30 1.01 -9.23 0.88
CA GLU A 30 1.15 -8.77 -0.49
C GLU A 30 0.08 -7.71 -0.80
N ALA A 31 0.43 -6.76 -1.66
CA ALA A 31 -0.47 -5.73 -2.14
C ALA A 31 -0.56 -5.79 -3.67
N SER A 32 -1.73 -5.56 -4.22
CA SER A 32 -1.89 -5.47 -5.67
C SER A 32 -1.31 -4.14 -6.21
N VAL A 33 -1.02 -4.08 -7.50
CA VAL A 33 -0.56 -2.84 -8.15
C VAL A 33 -1.56 -1.70 -7.93
N ASP A 34 -2.86 -1.97 -8.03
CA ASP A 34 -3.91 -0.97 -7.81
C ASP A 34 -3.95 -0.50 -6.36
N GLU A 35 -3.69 -1.37 -5.39
CA GLU A 35 -3.57 -0.98 -3.98
C GLU A 35 -2.37 -0.06 -3.76
N VAL A 36 -1.20 -0.39 -4.33
CA VAL A 36 -0.01 0.44 -4.25
C VAL A 36 -0.25 1.80 -4.92
N ALA A 37 -0.90 1.83 -6.09
CA ALA A 37 -1.24 3.07 -6.79
C ALA A 37 -2.13 4.00 -5.93
N ARG A 38 -3.09 3.44 -5.18
CA ARG A 38 -3.90 4.22 -4.23
C ARG A 38 -3.07 4.72 -3.03
N LEU A 39 -2.14 3.91 -2.54
CA LEU A 39 -1.28 4.27 -1.41
C LEU A 39 -0.31 5.40 -1.75
N LEU A 40 0.18 5.49 -2.99
CA LEU A 40 1.07 6.60 -3.43
C LEU A 40 0.45 7.99 -3.23
N GLY A 41 -0.88 8.10 -3.26
CA GLY A 41 -1.60 9.35 -2.99
C GLY A 41 -1.96 9.60 -1.53
N THR A 42 -1.63 8.67 -0.62
CA THR A 42 -2.03 8.74 0.78
C THR A 42 -0.95 9.45 1.62
N PRO A 43 -1.28 10.53 2.35
CA PRO A 43 -0.33 11.18 3.24
C PRO A 43 0.25 10.19 4.27
N GLY A 44 1.58 10.21 4.43
CA GLY A 44 2.27 9.37 5.41
C GLY A 44 2.65 7.97 4.91
N ALA A 45 2.09 7.49 3.80
CA ALA A 45 2.56 6.26 3.18
C ALA A 45 4.01 6.42 2.66
N ARG A 46 4.81 5.36 2.78
CA ARG A 46 6.19 5.31 2.29
C ARG A 46 6.38 4.12 1.36
N VAL A 47 7.05 4.38 0.25
CA VAL A 47 7.35 3.35 -0.75
C VAL A 47 8.86 3.20 -0.87
N PHE A 48 9.32 1.97 -0.78
CA PHE A 48 10.72 1.59 -0.86
C PHE A 48 10.97 0.71 -2.08
N ASP A 49 11.90 1.15 -2.92
CA ASP A 49 12.37 0.39 -4.05
C ASP A 49 13.57 -0.47 -3.61
N ALA A 50 13.40 -1.78 -3.62
CA ALA A 50 14.39 -2.78 -3.22
C ALA A 50 15.25 -3.28 -4.41
N ASN A 51 15.18 -2.65 -5.58
CA ASN A 51 16.03 -2.95 -6.72
C ASN A 51 17.47 -2.42 -6.53
N GLY A 52 18.34 -2.72 -7.49
CA GLY A 52 19.66 -2.09 -7.59
C GLY A 52 19.59 -0.64 -8.08
N PRO A 53 20.62 0.18 -7.79
CA PRO A 53 20.65 1.61 -8.12
C PRO A 53 20.48 1.90 -9.61
N GLU A 54 20.99 1.03 -10.49
CA GLU A 54 20.81 1.18 -11.94
C GLU A 54 19.36 1.02 -12.38
N THR A 55 18.62 0.08 -11.78
CA THR A 55 17.20 -0.13 -12.08
C THR A 55 16.38 1.04 -11.57
N TYR A 56 16.65 1.48 -10.34
CA TYR A 56 16.02 2.65 -9.75
C TYR A 56 16.25 3.92 -10.58
N ALA A 57 17.50 4.19 -10.97
CA ALA A 57 17.84 5.36 -11.78
C ALA A 57 17.17 5.35 -13.16
N LYS A 58 16.97 4.15 -13.75
CA LYS A 58 16.26 4.00 -15.02
C LYS A 58 14.77 4.31 -14.88
N ALA A 59 14.12 3.79 -13.83
CA ALA A 59 12.73 4.07 -13.51
C ALA A 59 12.40 3.61 -12.08
N HIS A 60 11.57 4.39 -11.38
CA HIS A 60 11.03 4.05 -10.06
C HIS A 60 9.66 4.71 -9.86
N LEU A 61 8.90 4.26 -8.85
CA LEU A 61 7.63 4.88 -8.49
C LEU A 61 7.85 6.31 -7.96
N PRO A 62 6.96 7.27 -8.27
CA PRO A 62 7.08 8.64 -7.76
C PRO A 62 7.17 8.68 -6.23
N GLY A 63 8.22 9.33 -5.70
CA GLY A 63 8.44 9.46 -4.26
C GLY A 63 8.97 8.19 -3.57
N ALA A 64 9.28 7.12 -4.31
CA ALA A 64 9.94 5.95 -3.74
C ALA A 64 11.35 6.32 -3.21
N THR A 65 11.79 5.60 -2.19
CA THR A 65 13.17 5.67 -1.68
C THR A 65 13.90 4.37 -2.02
N LEU A 66 15.06 4.46 -2.65
CA LEU A 66 15.91 3.31 -2.89
C LEU A 66 16.42 2.72 -1.57
N VAL A 67 16.27 1.41 -1.37
CA VAL A 67 16.75 0.69 -0.20
C VAL A 67 17.63 -0.49 -0.61
N ALA A 68 18.77 -0.64 0.06
CA ALA A 68 19.66 -1.79 -0.15
C ALA A 68 19.07 -3.03 0.54
N TYR A 69 18.24 -3.80 -0.16
CA TYR A 69 17.38 -4.86 0.42
C TYR A 69 18.08 -5.91 1.31
N ARG A 70 19.41 -6.09 1.18
CA ARG A 70 20.19 -7.02 2.00
C ARG A 70 20.86 -6.39 3.22
N THR A 71 21.08 -5.09 3.21
CA THR A 71 21.99 -4.41 4.15
C THR A 71 21.41 -3.11 4.71
N TYR A 72 20.14 -2.83 4.43
CA TYR A 72 19.49 -1.68 5.04
C TYR A 72 19.22 -1.93 6.52
N GLU A 73 19.12 -0.84 7.25
CA GLU A 73 19.06 -0.82 8.69
C GLU A 73 17.73 -0.21 9.14
N ALA A 74 17.20 -0.64 10.29
CA ALA A 74 15.91 -0.17 10.77
C ALA A 74 15.84 1.37 10.95
N ARG A 75 16.98 2.03 11.15
CA ARG A 75 17.09 3.49 11.23
C ARG A 75 16.84 4.24 9.91
N GLU A 76 16.89 3.53 8.78
CA GLU A 76 16.58 4.09 7.46
C GLU A 76 15.07 4.12 7.18
N LEU A 77 14.28 3.43 8.00
CA LEU A 77 12.82 3.46 7.96
C LEU A 77 12.27 4.61 8.81
N PRO A 78 11.00 5.02 8.59
CA PRO A 78 10.35 6.01 9.45
C PRO A 78 10.34 5.57 10.91
N ALA A 79 10.50 6.54 11.80
CA ALA A 79 10.37 6.30 13.24
C ALA A 79 8.94 5.91 13.63
N ASP A 80 7.96 6.46 12.90
CA ASP A 80 6.54 6.12 13.03
C ASP A 80 6.28 4.66 12.61
N LYS A 81 5.85 3.85 13.57
CA LYS A 81 5.56 2.41 13.36
C LYS A 81 4.16 2.16 12.82
N ASP A 82 3.30 3.17 12.79
CA ASP A 82 1.96 3.11 12.21
C ASP A 82 1.94 3.55 10.73
N ALA A 83 3.07 4.08 10.23
CA ALA A 83 3.20 4.49 8.84
C ALA A 83 3.04 3.29 7.88
N PRO A 84 2.13 3.36 6.89
CA PRO A 84 2.03 2.32 5.87
C PRO A 84 3.30 2.24 5.02
N LEU A 85 3.96 1.08 5.02
CA LEU A 85 5.17 0.84 4.23
C LEU A 85 4.88 -0.13 3.09
N VAL A 86 5.33 0.22 1.88
CA VAL A 86 5.34 -0.69 0.72
C VAL A 86 6.78 -0.91 0.31
N PHE A 87 7.18 -2.18 0.18
CA PHE A 87 8.46 -2.57 -0.40
C PHE A 87 8.20 -3.26 -1.72
N TYR A 88 8.90 -2.88 -2.78
CA TYR A 88 8.77 -3.54 -4.09
C TYR A 88 10.12 -3.81 -4.74
N CYS A 89 10.16 -4.82 -5.61
CA CYS A 89 11.27 -5.11 -6.50
C CYS A 89 10.72 -5.30 -7.92
N LYS A 90 11.56 -5.37 -8.94
CA LYS A 90 11.14 -5.60 -10.34
C LYS A 90 10.45 -6.95 -10.57
N ASN A 91 10.65 -7.91 -9.67
CA ASN A 91 10.15 -9.28 -9.78
C ASN A 91 10.05 -9.96 -8.41
N THR A 92 9.48 -11.17 -8.39
CA THR A 92 9.28 -12.01 -7.19
C THR A 92 10.37 -13.09 -7.01
N ARG A 93 11.47 -13.04 -7.78
CA ARG A 93 12.55 -14.02 -7.78
C ARG A 93 13.92 -13.37 -7.86
#